data_AF-A0A4U0V281-F1
#
_entry.id   AF-A0A4U0V281-F1
#
_cell.length_a   1.000
_cell.length_b   1.000
_cell.length_c   1.000
_cell.angle_alpha   90.00
_cell.angle_beta   90.00
_cell.angle_gamma   90.00
#
_symmetry.space_group_name_H-M   'P 1'
#
loop_
_entity.id
_entity.type
_entity.pdbx_description
1 polymer ?
#
loop_
_entity_poly.entity_id
_entity_poly.type
_entity_poly.pdbx_seq_one_letter_code
_entity_poly.pdbx_strand_id
1 'polypeptide(L)'
;MFSPRLTTALLLSASTLARATPSLSDVLSTTANLSSLNALLTAQLPDLLKTLEGYDSNTNPVTLIAPSNDAFLRLPDTPVLGPAFSDNDTVQINNFMLYHVVPGLHPSTSLNKDGSFQFLDTMLTSNNWTNVTGGQRVGAVLQGDAPPIVVFTSGLSTRSVVTNQDIEFTGGILHIVDAFAVPPMPYVYNADQYNLAYPQDAVLSFTGALYSQPINLSLATIVNTTSDLTFFVPSNIAMELASEFLAFIPPTALQELLSYHIVHGAVGPLYSSNFTNGTQAMTLQGTSITLFFTGGGYFVNSARIIASDILLANGVMHVIDNVLTPDKDSVQPNATTYTQLPVLPTTMVVAGDMFNSSAAPFTTFMPNIVSTVTSTSSVLATGGSGATGTTTGLSATSTGKKSGADGLKQAAHVGVVGSVCVLAFLLGAGWFWTL
;
A
#
# COMPACT_ATOMS: atom_id res chain seq x y z
N MET A 1 66.46 -57.55 27.86
CA MET A 1 65.01 -57.39 28.07
C MET A 1 64.72 -55.91 28.18
N PHE A 2 64.01 -55.33 27.21
CA PHE A 2 63.06 -54.20 27.32
C PHE A 2 62.81 -53.71 25.88
N SER A 3 61.57 -53.90 25.41
CA SER A 3 61.10 -53.52 24.07
C SER A 3 60.17 -52.31 24.20
N PRO A 4 60.23 -51.30 23.31
CA PRO A 4 59.29 -50.19 23.35
C PRO A 4 58.00 -50.55 22.61
N ARG A 5 56.85 -50.31 23.25
CA ARG A 5 55.53 -50.44 22.62
C ARG A 5 55.21 -49.13 21.88
N LEU A 6 54.99 -49.25 20.58
CA LEU A 6 54.51 -48.19 19.70
C LEU A 6 52.98 -48.09 19.85
N THR A 7 52.48 -47.03 20.47
CA THR A 7 51.05 -46.69 20.50
C THR A 7 50.71 -45.82 19.30
N THR A 8 50.04 -46.43 18.32
CA THR A 8 49.48 -45.74 17.15
C THR A 8 48.17 -45.06 17.56
N ALA A 9 48.14 -43.72 17.54
CA ALA A 9 46.93 -42.93 17.72
C ALA A 9 46.16 -42.87 16.38
N LEU A 10 44.96 -43.44 16.35
CA LEU A 10 44.04 -43.38 15.21
C LEU A 10 43.27 -42.05 15.28
N LEU A 11 43.64 -41.10 14.42
CA LEU A 11 42.87 -39.86 14.19
C LEU A 11 41.62 -40.21 13.35
N LEU A 12 40.44 -40.25 13.98
CA LEU A 12 39.16 -40.23 13.27
C LEU A 12 38.91 -38.81 12.75
N SER A 13 39.17 -38.57 11.47
CA SER A 13 38.71 -37.38 10.76
C SER A 13 37.20 -37.51 10.50
N ALA A 14 36.38 -36.84 11.30
CA ALA A 14 34.96 -36.67 11.01
C ALA A 14 34.81 -35.66 9.87
N SER A 15 34.64 -36.15 8.64
CA SER A 15 34.23 -35.33 7.50
C SER A 15 32.76 -34.95 7.65
N THR A 16 32.50 -33.73 8.12
CA THR A 16 31.18 -33.11 7.97
C THR A 16 30.90 -32.94 6.49
N LEU A 17 30.01 -33.77 5.92
CA LEU A 17 29.48 -33.55 4.59
C LEU A 17 28.70 -32.23 4.63
N ALA A 18 29.22 -31.19 3.99
CA ALA A 18 28.47 -29.97 3.76
C ALA A 18 27.25 -30.33 2.90
N ARG A 19 26.04 -30.18 3.44
CA ARG A 19 24.81 -30.40 2.68
C ARG A 19 24.72 -29.29 1.65
N ALA A 20 24.70 -29.65 0.37
CA ALA A 20 24.43 -28.69 -0.70
C ALA A 20 23.08 -28.02 -0.45
N THR A 21 23.02 -26.70 -0.58
CA THR A 21 21.76 -25.95 -0.52
C THR A 21 20.85 -26.43 -1.64
N PRO A 22 19.56 -26.70 -1.36
CA PRO A 22 18.61 -27.19 -2.37
C PRO A 22 18.34 -26.12 -3.44
N SER A 23 18.00 -26.55 -4.66
CA SER A 23 17.49 -25.64 -5.69
C SER A 23 16.13 -25.06 -5.30
N LEU A 24 15.68 -23.99 -5.96
CA LEU A 24 14.34 -23.46 -5.69
C LEU A 24 13.27 -24.51 -6.01
N SER A 25 13.43 -25.24 -7.12
CA SER A 25 12.54 -26.32 -7.55
C SER A 25 12.48 -27.46 -6.53
N ASP A 26 13.60 -27.81 -5.89
CA ASP A 26 13.61 -28.80 -4.81
C ASP A 26 12.82 -28.31 -3.59
N VAL A 27 13.01 -27.05 -3.18
CA VAL A 27 12.27 -26.46 -2.06
C VAL A 27 10.77 -26.42 -2.35
N LEU A 28 10.38 -25.96 -3.54
CA LEU A 28 8.98 -25.85 -3.96
C LEU A 28 8.28 -27.22 -4.06
N SER A 29 8.99 -28.25 -4.53
CA SER A 29 8.42 -29.59 -4.70
C SER A 29 8.35 -30.41 -3.41
N THR A 30 9.22 -30.15 -2.45
CA THR A 30 9.26 -30.87 -1.17
C THR A 30 8.45 -30.18 -0.07
N THR A 31 8.11 -28.91 -0.23
CA THR A 31 7.34 -28.13 0.74
C THR A 31 5.85 -28.23 0.43
N ALA A 32 5.10 -29.01 1.23
CA ALA A 32 3.68 -29.26 1.00
C ALA A 32 2.82 -27.99 0.86
N ASN A 33 3.16 -26.92 1.60
CA ASN A 33 2.42 -25.66 1.58
C ASN A 33 2.73 -24.75 0.37
N LEU A 34 3.61 -25.17 -0.54
CA LEU A 34 4.00 -24.40 -1.73
C LEU A 34 3.58 -25.07 -3.05
N SER A 35 2.73 -26.10 -3.01
CA SER A 35 2.31 -26.83 -4.21
C SER A 35 1.61 -25.94 -5.26
N SER A 36 0.80 -24.97 -4.83
CA SER A 36 0.13 -24.02 -5.74
C SER A 36 1.12 -23.06 -6.39
N LEU A 37 2.11 -22.56 -5.62
CA LEU A 37 3.18 -21.72 -6.15
C LEU A 37 4.07 -22.50 -7.12
N ASN A 38 4.40 -23.74 -6.79
CA ASN A 38 5.15 -24.64 -7.66
C ASN A 38 4.42 -24.85 -8.98
N ALA A 39 3.11 -25.13 -8.94
CA ALA A 39 2.29 -25.29 -10.13
C ALA A 39 2.23 -24.00 -10.98
N LEU A 40 2.10 -22.83 -10.33
CA LEU A 40 2.12 -21.53 -11.02
C LEU A 40 3.44 -21.31 -11.77
N LEU A 41 4.56 -21.48 -11.07
CA LEU A 41 5.89 -21.23 -11.62
C LEU A 41 6.28 -22.24 -12.70
N THR A 42 5.89 -23.51 -12.56
CA THR A 42 6.22 -24.55 -13.56
C THR A 42 5.29 -24.54 -14.77
N ALA A 43 4.00 -24.29 -14.59
CA ALA A 43 3.01 -24.38 -15.67
C ALA A 43 2.73 -23.05 -16.38
N GLN A 44 2.78 -21.93 -15.67
CA GLN A 44 2.39 -20.62 -16.22
C GLN A 44 3.58 -19.66 -16.36
N LEU A 45 4.57 -19.72 -15.46
CA LEU A 45 5.71 -18.80 -15.43
C LEU A 45 7.10 -19.50 -15.47
N PRO A 46 7.36 -20.41 -16.42
CA PRO A 46 8.61 -21.18 -16.45
C PRO A 46 9.86 -20.31 -16.64
N ASP A 47 9.74 -19.19 -17.36
CA ASP A 47 10.85 -18.23 -17.55
C ASP A 47 11.20 -17.50 -16.26
N LEU A 48 10.20 -17.18 -15.43
CA LEU A 48 10.44 -16.61 -14.11
C LEU A 48 11.12 -17.62 -13.19
N LEU A 49 10.65 -18.87 -13.16
CA LEU A 49 11.29 -19.94 -12.39
C LEU A 49 12.76 -20.11 -12.80
N LYS A 50 13.04 -20.17 -14.10
CA LYS A 50 14.41 -20.25 -14.62
C LYS A 50 15.27 -19.06 -14.22
N THR A 51 14.69 -17.86 -14.19
CA THR A 51 15.39 -16.65 -13.73
C THR A 51 15.71 -16.75 -12.24
N LEU A 52 14.75 -17.20 -11.43
CA LEU A 52 14.92 -17.36 -9.98
C LEU A 52 15.98 -18.41 -9.61
N GLU A 53 16.05 -19.51 -10.38
CA GLU A 53 17.11 -20.53 -10.26
C GLU A 53 18.49 -20.03 -10.68
N GLY A 54 18.57 -18.92 -11.42
CA GLY A 54 19.82 -18.30 -11.85
C GLY A 54 20.49 -17.42 -10.79
N TYR A 55 19.81 -17.11 -9.69
CA TYR A 55 20.40 -16.36 -8.57
C TYR A 55 21.28 -17.26 -7.71
N ASP A 56 22.27 -16.65 -7.07
CA ASP A 56 23.22 -17.27 -6.18
C ASP A 56 23.33 -16.45 -4.89
N SER A 57 23.15 -17.13 -3.76
CA SER A 57 23.10 -16.52 -2.42
C SER A 57 24.39 -15.76 -2.02
N ASN A 58 25.52 -16.03 -2.66
CA ASN A 58 26.81 -15.40 -2.35
C ASN A 58 27.11 -14.19 -3.24
N THR A 59 26.55 -14.15 -4.46
CA THR A 59 26.93 -13.13 -5.46
C THR A 59 25.79 -12.19 -5.83
N ASN A 60 24.56 -12.68 -5.90
CA ASN A 60 23.36 -11.91 -6.23
C ASN A 60 22.12 -12.49 -5.53
N PRO A 61 22.09 -12.48 -4.19
CA PRO A 61 21.01 -13.13 -3.46
C PRO A 61 19.65 -12.48 -3.70
N VAL A 62 18.60 -13.26 -3.53
CA VAL A 62 17.21 -12.79 -3.46
C VAL A 62 16.47 -13.34 -2.24
N THR A 63 15.49 -12.60 -1.79
CA THR A 63 14.50 -13.01 -0.79
C THR A 63 13.16 -13.17 -1.49
N LEU A 64 12.60 -14.38 -1.48
CA LEU A 64 11.31 -14.69 -2.08
C LEU A 64 10.22 -14.68 -1.01
N ILE A 65 9.21 -13.82 -1.20
CA ILE A 65 7.97 -13.83 -0.43
C ILE A 65 7.05 -14.85 -1.10
N ALA A 66 7.01 -16.08 -0.61
CA ALA A 66 6.33 -17.18 -1.29
C ALA A 66 4.88 -17.35 -0.78
N PRO A 67 3.85 -17.08 -1.60
CA PRO A 67 2.47 -17.31 -1.21
C PRO A 67 2.20 -18.80 -0.99
N SER A 68 1.68 -19.14 0.18
CA SER A 68 1.25 -20.49 0.55
C SER A 68 0.02 -20.95 -0.22
N ASN A 69 -0.30 -22.24 -0.17
CA ASN A 69 -1.55 -22.76 -0.71
C ASN A 69 -2.78 -22.02 -0.16
N ASP A 70 -2.77 -21.65 1.12
CA ASP A 70 -3.84 -20.86 1.75
C ASP A 70 -3.94 -19.45 1.17
N ALA A 71 -2.81 -18.84 0.81
CA ALA A 71 -2.80 -17.55 0.11
C ALA A 71 -3.48 -17.65 -1.27
N PHE A 72 -3.25 -18.74 -2.01
CA PHE A 72 -3.92 -19.00 -3.29
C PHE A 72 -5.44 -19.19 -3.13
N LEU A 73 -5.90 -19.78 -2.03
CA LEU A 73 -7.34 -19.92 -1.76
C LEU A 73 -8.05 -18.57 -1.57
N ARG A 74 -7.32 -17.55 -1.12
CA ARG A 74 -7.85 -16.18 -0.91
C ARG A 74 -7.81 -15.31 -2.16
N LEU A 75 -7.13 -15.73 -3.24
CA LEU A 75 -6.99 -14.95 -4.48
C LEU A 75 -8.32 -14.46 -5.08
N PRO A 76 -9.40 -15.26 -5.13
CA PRO A 76 -10.68 -14.79 -5.69
C PRO A 76 -11.26 -13.59 -4.95
N ASP A 77 -10.92 -13.41 -3.68
CA ASP A 77 -11.40 -12.31 -2.84
C ASP A 77 -10.51 -11.06 -2.97
N THR A 78 -9.48 -11.09 -3.82
CA THR A 78 -8.57 -9.95 -4.05
C THR A 78 -8.98 -9.19 -5.32
N PRO A 79 -9.54 -7.96 -5.22
CA PRO A 79 -10.04 -7.25 -6.39
C PRO A 79 -8.94 -6.90 -7.41
N VAL A 80 -7.70 -6.75 -6.94
CA VAL A 80 -6.54 -6.39 -7.76
C VAL A 80 -5.94 -7.61 -8.47
N LEU A 81 -5.81 -8.74 -7.77
CA LEU A 81 -5.12 -9.91 -8.32
C LEU A 81 -6.10 -10.89 -8.98
N GLY A 82 -7.26 -11.12 -8.36
CA GLY A 82 -8.26 -12.10 -8.75
C GLY A 82 -8.64 -12.09 -10.23
N PRO A 83 -8.89 -10.91 -10.87
CA PRO A 83 -9.18 -10.84 -12.30
C PRO A 83 -8.07 -11.44 -13.17
N ALA A 84 -6.80 -11.10 -12.92
CA ALA A 84 -5.69 -11.59 -13.74
C ALA A 84 -5.51 -13.12 -13.62
N PHE A 85 -5.70 -13.69 -12.43
CA PHE A 85 -5.66 -15.14 -12.22
C PHE A 85 -6.85 -15.85 -12.86
N SER A 86 -8.03 -15.24 -12.83
CA SER A 86 -9.24 -15.78 -13.47
C SER A 86 -9.14 -15.78 -14.99
N ASP A 87 -8.57 -14.71 -15.55
CA ASP A 87 -8.36 -14.55 -16.99
C ASP A 87 -7.09 -15.27 -17.49
N ASN A 88 -6.29 -15.86 -16.58
CA ASN A 88 -4.99 -16.45 -16.88
C ASN A 88 -4.05 -15.48 -17.63
N ASP A 89 -4.05 -14.20 -17.22
CA ASP A 89 -3.19 -13.16 -17.76
C ASP A 89 -1.77 -13.32 -17.19
N THR A 90 -0.96 -14.13 -17.87
CA THR A 90 0.40 -14.45 -17.44
C THR A 90 1.32 -13.23 -17.38
N VAL A 91 1.03 -12.16 -18.13
CA VAL A 91 1.81 -10.92 -18.06
C VAL A 91 1.58 -10.22 -16.72
N GLN A 92 0.33 -10.13 -16.29
CA GLN A 92 -0.02 -9.53 -15.00
C GLN A 92 0.39 -10.40 -13.84
N ILE A 93 0.14 -11.71 -13.91
CA ILE A 93 0.58 -12.67 -12.89
C ILE A 93 2.12 -12.60 -12.74
N ASN A 94 2.88 -12.49 -13.83
CA ASN A 94 4.33 -12.30 -13.74
C ASN A 94 4.71 -11.02 -12.98
N ASN A 95 4.05 -9.88 -13.26
CA ASN A 95 4.28 -8.64 -12.50
C ASN A 95 3.97 -8.81 -11.00
N PHE A 96 2.88 -9.52 -10.68
CA PHE A 96 2.53 -9.82 -9.30
C PHE A 96 3.60 -10.66 -8.64
N MET A 97 4.13 -11.67 -9.32
CA MET A 97 5.23 -12.47 -8.79
C MET A 97 6.53 -11.68 -8.66
N LEU A 98 6.84 -10.74 -9.56
CA LEU A 98 7.99 -9.85 -9.40
C LEU A 98 7.89 -8.94 -8.16
N TYR A 99 6.67 -8.61 -7.71
CA TYR A 99 6.46 -7.90 -6.45
C TYR A 99 6.76 -8.75 -5.22
N HIS A 100 6.78 -10.09 -5.38
CA HIS A 100 7.16 -11.03 -4.33
C HIS A 100 8.66 -11.35 -4.32
N VAL A 101 9.45 -10.81 -5.26
CA VAL A 101 10.90 -11.02 -5.32
C VAL A 101 11.60 -9.76 -4.84
N VAL A 102 12.37 -9.89 -3.77
CA VAL A 102 13.13 -8.79 -3.15
C VAL A 102 14.63 -9.04 -3.38
N PRO A 103 15.36 -8.14 -4.05
CA PRO A 103 16.82 -8.26 -4.16
C PRO A 103 17.51 -8.20 -2.79
N GLY A 104 18.52 -9.05 -2.58
CA GLY A 104 19.27 -9.16 -1.33
C GLY A 104 18.78 -10.27 -0.39
N LEU A 105 19.58 -10.57 0.63
CA LEU A 105 19.19 -11.43 1.76
C LEU A 105 18.55 -10.58 2.85
N HIS A 106 17.28 -10.85 3.14
CA HIS A 106 16.52 -10.20 4.21
C HIS A 106 15.98 -11.24 5.19
N PRO A 107 16.86 -11.94 5.94
CA PRO A 107 16.42 -12.90 6.95
C PRO A 107 15.68 -12.18 8.08
N SER A 108 14.91 -12.91 8.86
CA SER A 108 14.20 -12.36 10.03
C SER A 108 15.13 -11.60 10.99
N THR A 109 16.38 -12.04 11.09
CA THR A 109 17.40 -11.44 11.95
C THR A 109 17.98 -10.12 11.44
N SER A 110 17.81 -9.79 10.15
CA SER A 110 18.28 -8.51 9.58
C SER A 110 17.27 -7.38 9.73
N LEU A 111 16.01 -7.69 10.07
CA LEU A 111 14.96 -6.70 10.23
C LEU A 111 15.09 -5.93 11.56
N ASN A 112 14.49 -4.75 11.59
CA ASN A 112 14.53 -3.87 12.76
C ASN A 112 13.87 -4.52 13.99
N LYS A 113 14.64 -4.64 15.07
CA LYS A 113 14.21 -5.29 16.32
C LYS A 113 13.31 -4.42 17.19
N ASP A 114 13.23 -3.13 16.90
CA ASP A 114 12.36 -2.17 17.60
C ASP A 114 10.92 -2.16 17.04
N GLY A 115 10.62 -3.02 16.06
CA GLY A 115 9.31 -3.11 15.42
C GLY A 115 9.03 -1.97 14.43
N SER A 116 10.04 -1.18 14.05
CA SER A 116 9.92 -0.20 12.97
C SER A 116 9.91 -0.89 11.60
N PHE A 117 9.22 -0.27 10.63
CA PHE A 117 9.20 -0.77 9.26
C PHE A 117 10.56 -0.61 8.58
N GLN A 118 10.94 -1.63 7.81
CA GLN A 118 11.99 -1.57 6.81
C GLN A 118 11.34 -1.71 5.43
N PHE A 119 11.49 -0.71 4.57
CA PHE A 119 10.97 -0.77 3.20
C PHE A 119 12.01 -1.40 2.28
N LEU A 120 11.63 -2.51 1.66
CA LEU A 120 12.48 -3.31 0.79
C LEU A 120 12.06 -3.13 -0.66
N ASP A 121 13.02 -2.85 -1.54
CA ASP A 121 12.78 -2.79 -2.98
C ASP A 121 12.38 -4.16 -3.51
N THR A 122 11.40 -4.21 -4.40
CA THR A 122 10.98 -5.42 -5.10
C THR A 122 11.45 -5.37 -6.55
N MET A 123 11.37 -6.49 -7.27
CA MET A 123 11.68 -6.53 -8.71
C MET A 123 10.53 -6.01 -9.58
N LEU A 124 9.41 -5.56 -9.01
CA LEU A 124 8.31 -4.96 -9.76
C LEU A 124 8.69 -3.56 -10.26
N THR A 125 9.01 -3.46 -11.55
CA THR A 125 9.43 -2.22 -12.23
C THR A 125 8.53 -1.82 -13.41
N SER A 126 7.45 -2.56 -13.66
CA SER A 126 6.51 -2.27 -14.75
C SER A 126 5.73 -0.98 -14.51
N ASN A 127 5.77 -0.06 -15.48
CA ASN A 127 5.10 1.26 -15.41
C ASN A 127 3.57 1.19 -15.21
N ASN A 128 2.95 0.04 -15.46
CA ASN A 128 1.52 -0.17 -15.19
C ASN A 128 1.21 -0.30 -13.68
N TRP A 129 2.22 -0.60 -12.87
CA TRP A 129 2.08 -0.88 -11.44
C TRP A 129 2.95 -0.03 -10.54
N THR A 130 4.01 0.57 -11.09
CA THR A 130 4.90 1.44 -10.32
C THR A 130 5.32 2.66 -11.12
N ASN A 131 5.41 3.77 -10.41
CA ASN A 131 6.05 5.01 -10.82
C ASN A 131 6.86 5.53 -9.62
N VAL A 132 7.63 4.64 -9.01
CA VAL A 132 8.55 4.90 -7.90
C VAL A 132 9.96 4.60 -8.38
N THR A 133 10.89 5.51 -8.12
CA THR A 133 12.31 5.36 -8.44
C THR A 133 12.87 4.11 -7.76
N GLY A 134 13.43 3.20 -8.55
CA GLY A 134 13.95 1.91 -8.09
C GLY A 134 12.95 0.76 -8.14
N GLY A 135 11.67 1.03 -8.46
CA GLY A 135 10.61 0.04 -8.49
C GLY A 135 9.71 0.11 -7.26
N GLN A 136 8.74 -0.79 -7.19
CA GLN A 136 7.85 -0.86 -6.03
C GLN A 136 8.54 -1.49 -4.80
N ARG A 137 8.04 -1.17 -3.62
CA ARG A 137 8.55 -1.63 -2.32
C ARG A 137 7.51 -2.40 -1.54
N VAL A 138 7.98 -3.19 -0.59
CA VAL A 138 7.17 -3.84 0.43
C VAL A 138 7.70 -3.42 1.80
N GLY A 139 6.80 -3.13 2.75
CA GLY A 139 7.20 -2.89 4.13
C GLY A 139 7.41 -4.22 4.84
N ALA A 140 8.54 -4.41 5.51
CA ALA A 140 8.81 -5.57 6.35
C ALA A 140 8.95 -5.13 7.81
N VAL A 141 8.36 -5.88 8.72
CA VAL A 141 8.43 -5.58 10.16
C VAL A 141 8.39 -6.87 10.98
N LEU A 142 9.11 -6.88 12.11
CA LEU A 142 9.02 -7.94 13.11
C LEU A 142 7.88 -7.64 14.08
N GLN A 143 7.00 -8.62 14.29
CA GLN A 143 5.86 -8.50 15.19
C GLN A 143 5.69 -9.73 16.09
N GLY A 144 5.01 -9.55 17.22
CA GLY A 144 4.67 -10.63 18.14
C GLY A 144 5.73 -10.93 19.18
N ASP A 145 5.44 -11.95 20.00
CA ASP A 145 6.32 -12.42 21.07
C ASP A 145 7.49 -13.26 20.54
N ALA A 146 8.46 -13.59 21.40
CA ALA A 146 9.65 -14.33 21.00
C ALA A 146 9.36 -15.81 20.61
N PRO A 147 9.76 -16.30 19.42
CA PRO A 147 10.47 -15.57 18.37
C PRO A 147 9.52 -14.69 17.54
N PRO A 148 9.91 -13.43 17.24
CA PRO A 148 9.08 -12.53 16.46
C PRO A 148 8.91 -13.07 15.03
N ILE A 149 7.74 -12.83 14.46
CA ILE A 149 7.40 -13.22 13.10
C ILE A 149 7.56 -12.04 12.14
N VAL A 150 8.00 -12.35 10.93
CA VAL A 150 8.06 -11.35 9.86
C VAL A 150 6.66 -11.11 9.32
N VAL A 151 6.29 -9.85 9.16
CA VAL A 151 5.05 -9.43 8.49
C VAL A 151 5.42 -8.49 7.36
N PHE A 152 4.99 -8.83 6.15
CA PHE A 152 5.09 -7.96 4.98
C PHE A 152 3.81 -7.16 4.83
N THR A 153 3.92 -5.84 4.65
CA THR A 153 2.82 -4.93 4.37
C THR A 153 2.98 -4.38 2.95
N SER A 154 1.94 -4.53 2.14
CA SER A 154 1.91 -4.11 0.74
C SER A 154 0.77 -3.13 0.44
N GLY A 155 0.45 -2.91 -0.84
CA GLY A 155 -0.66 -2.10 -1.30
C GLY A 155 -1.99 -2.44 -0.62
N LEU A 156 -2.87 -1.43 -0.53
CA LEU A 156 -4.15 -1.50 0.19
C LEU A 156 -4.00 -1.90 1.67
N SER A 157 -2.82 -1.66 2.25
CA SER A 157 -2.45 -2.09 3.61
C SER A 157 -2.58 -3.60 3.84
N THR A 158 -2.45 -4.40 2.78
CA THR A 158 -2.53 -5.86 2.87
C THR A 158 -1.35 -6.38 3.68
N ARG A 159 -1.64 -7.23 4.68
CA ARG A 159 -0.63 -7.87 5.53
C ARG A 159 -0.46 -9.33 5.11
N SER A 160 0.76 -9.69 4.73
CA SER A 160 1.18 -11.05 4.39
C SER A 160 2.06 -11.56 5.54
N VAL A 161 1.48 -12.41 6.39
CA VAL A 161 2.13 -12.89 7.61
C VAL A 161 2.98 -14.10 7.26
N VAL A 162 4.24 -14.10 7.67
CA VAL A 162 5.15 -15.23 7.42
C VAL A 162 4.79 -16.39 8.35
N THR A 163 4.50 -17.54 7.75
CA THR A 163 4.19 -18.81 8.42
C THR A 163 5.41 -19.70 8.59
N ASN A 164 6.36 -19.62 7.66
CA ASN A 164 7.67 -20.24 7.74
C ASN A 164 8.71 -19.27 7.21
N GLN A 165 9.67 -18.89 8.05
CA GLN A 165 10.70 -17.89 7.74
C GLN A 165 12.05 -18.53 7.44
N ASP A 166 12.89 -17.80 6.71
CA ASP A 166 14.32 -18.11 6.51
C ASP A 166 14.62 -19.48 5.88
N ILE A 167 13.81 -19.91 4.91
CA ILE A 167 14.04 -21.18 4.19
C ILE A 167 15.11 -20.96 3.11
N GLU A 168 16.27 -21.57 3.28
CA GLU A 168 17.38 -21.44 2.32
C GLU A 168 17.13 -22.22 1.02
N PHE A 169 17.54 -21.60 -0.09
CA PHE A 169 17.73 -22.25 -1.39
C PHE A 169 18.97 -21.64 -2.07
N THR A 170 19.45 -22.23 -3.17
CA THR A 170 20.68 -21.80 -3.85
C THR A 170 20.77 -20.29 -4.10
N GLY A 171 19.67 -19.66 -4.51
CA GLY A 171 19.61 -18.23 -4.82
C GLY A 171 19.36 -17.29 -3.65
N GLY A 172 19.11 -17.81 -2.44
CA GLY A 172 18.92 -17.00 -1.25
C GLY A 172 17.95 -17.61 -0.25
N ILE A 173 16.95 -16.85 0.17
CA ILE A 173 15.99 -17.28 1.19
C ILE A 173 14.54 -17.10 0.74
N LEU A 174 13.66 -17.89 1.34
CA LEU A 174 12.24 -17.91 1.07
C LEU A 174 11.48 -17.75 2.40
N HIS A 175 10.51 -16.83 2.41
CA HIS A 175 9.55 -16.65 3.49
C HIS A 175 8.16 -17.05 3.00
N ILE A 176 7.56 -18.09 3.57
CA ILE A 176 6.22 -18.54 3.20
C ILE A 176 5.19 -17.62 3.85
N VAL A 177 4.30 -17.01 3.07
CA VAL A 177 3.27 -16.10 3.57
C VAL A 177 1.85 -16.63 3.40
N ASP A 178 0.94 -16.20 4.28
CA ASP A 178 -0.47 -16.61 4.29
C ASP A 178 -1.38 -15.80 3.34
N ALA A 179 -0.85 -14.73 2.73
CA ALA A 179 -1.54 -13.90 1.76
C ALA A 179 -0.58 -13.44 0.66
N PHE A 180 -1.12 -13.12 -0.52
CA PHE A 180 -0.35 -12.47 -1.57
C PHE A 180 -0.04 -11.02 -1.19
N ALA A 181 1.19 -10.59 -1.49
CA ALA A 181 1.50 -9.17 -1.55
C ALA A 181 0.75 -8.53 -2.73
N VAL A 182 -0.02 -7.49 -2.45
CA VAL A 182 -0.82 -6.76 -3.44
C VAL A 182 -0.03 -5.54 -3.90
N PRO A 183 0.27 -5.39 -5.21
CA PRO A 183 0.90 -4.18 -5.70
C PRO A 183 0.11 -2.92 -5.35
N PRO A 184 0.77 -1.83 -4.95
CA PRO A 184 0.11 -0.56 -4.66
C PRO A 184 -0.69 0.00 -5.83
N MET A 185 -1.86 0.57 -5.49
CA MET A 185 -2.78 1.19 -6.44
C MET A 185 -2.54 2.71 -6.55
N PRO A 186 -3.13 3.40 -7.54
CA PRO A 186 -3.07 4.87 -7.60
C PRO A 186 -3.69 5.57 -6.39
N TYR A 187 -3.32 6.84 -6.18
CA TYR A 187 -3.75 7.65 -5.03
C TYR A 187 -5.26 7.63 -4.78
N VAL A 188 -6.07 7.97 -5.79
CA VAL A 188 -7.53 8.11 -5.63
C VAL A 188 -8.18 6.80 -5.20
N TYR A 189 -7.73 5.68 -5.78
CA TYR A 189 -8.24 4.36 -5.41
C TYR A 189 -7.91 4.04 -3.95
N ASN A 190 -6.66 4.30 -3.51
CA ASN A 190 -6.29 4.08 -2.10
C ASN A 190 -7.06 5.00 -1.16
N ALA A 191 -7.29 6.26 -1.52
CA ALA A 191 -8.06 7.19 -0.69
C ALA A 191 -9.51 6.70 -0.48
N ASP A 192 -10.14 6.15 -1.52
CA ASP A 192 -11.47 5.54 -1.44
C ASP A 192 -11.47 4.29 -0.55
N GLN A 193 -10.55 3.36 -0.78
CA GLN A 193 -10.44 2.14 0.02
C GLN A 193 -10.10 2.44 1.49
N TYR A 194 -9.24 3.45 1.74
CA TYR A 194 -8.93 3.91 3.08
C TYR A 194 -10.16 4.49 3.78
N ASN A 195 -10.98 5.28 3.08
CA ASN A 195 -12.23 5.81 3.61
C ASN A 195 -13.23 4.71 3.99
N LEU A 196 -13.31 3.63 3.21
CA LEU A 196 -14.17 2.48 3.51
C LEU A 196 -13.68 1.70 4.74
N ALA A 197 -12.37 1.55 4.89
CA ALA A 197 -11.76 0.81 6.00
C ALA A 197 -11.72 1.61 7.31
N TYR A 198 -11.47 2.93 7.23
CA TYR A 198 -11.25 3.82 8.36
C TYR A 198 -12.16 5.06 8.27
N PRO A 199 -13.49 4.89 8.42
CA PRO A 199 -14.43 5.99 8.23
C PRO A 199 -14.23 7.17 9.21
N GLN A 200 -13.60 6.93 10.36
CA GLN A 200 -13.30 7.98 11.33
C GLN A 200 -12.12 8.87 10.91
N ASP A 201 -11.19 8.31 10.12
CA ASP A 201 -9.99 9.01 9.63
C ASP A 201 -10.07 9.28 8.13
N ALA A 202 -11.27 9.20 7.55
CA ALA A 202 -11.58 9.38 6.13
C ALA A 202 -10.82 10.55 5.49
N VAL A 203 -10.43 10.43 4.21
CA VAL A 203 -9.54 11.41 3.54
C VAL A 203 -10.13 12.05 2.27
N LEU A 204 -11.40 11.79 1.98
CA LEU A 204 -12.02 12.18 0.71
C LEU A 204 -12.17 13.70 0.52
N SER A 205 -12.20 14.48 1.60
CA SER A 205 -12.28 15.96 1.53
C SER A 205 -11.04 16.55 0.87
N PHE A 206 -9.84 16.12 1.26
CA PHE A 206 -8.60 16.56 0.63
C PHE A 206 -8.51 16.09 -0.83
N THR A 207 -8.89 14.83 -1.09
CA THR A 207 -8.96 14.31 -2.46
C THR A 207 -9.90 15.15 -3.31
N GLY A 208 -11.13 15.41 -2.86
CA GLY A 208 -12.06 16.30 -3.57
C GLY A 208 -11.49 17.70 -3.80
N ALA A 209 -10.75 18.26 -2.84
CA ALA A 209 -10.12 19.57 -2.99
C ALA A 209 -9.12 19.61 -4.15
N LEU A 210 -8.30 18.55 -4.35
CA LEU A 210 -7.37 18.42 -5.48
C LEU A 210 -8.09 18.50 -6.84
N TYR A 211 -9.32 18.00 -6.91
CA TYR A 211 -10.14 17.94 -8.14
C TYR A 211 -11.16 19.09 -8.27
N SER A 212 -11.38 19.87 -7.21
CA SER A 212 -12.27 21.03 -7.22
C SER A 212 -11.72 22.22 -8.02
N GLN A 213 -10.41 22.24 -8.27
CA GLN A 213 -9.73 23.36 -8.90
C GLN A 213 -10.03 23.48 -10.40
N PRO A 214 -10.08 24.72 -10.95
CA PRO A 214 -10.11 24.94 -12.39
C PRO A 214 -8.99 24.21 -13.11
N ILE A 215 -9.18 23.84 -14.38
CA ILE A 215 -8.24 22.99 -15.13
C ILE A 215 -6.81 23.55 -15.20
N ASN A 216 -6.65 24.87 -15.18
CA ASN A 216 -5.36 25.56 -15.19
C ASN A 216 -4.65 25.59 -13.82
N LEU A 217 -5.35 25.22 -12.75
CA LEU A 217 -4.84 25.13 -11.37
C LEU A 217 -4.91 23.70 -10.80
N SER A 218 -5.49 22.77 -11.56
CA SER A 218 -5.72 21.41 -11.10
C SER A 218 -4.40 20.67 -10.86
N LEU A 219 -4.31 19.99 -9.72
CA LEU A 219 -3.20 19.10 -9.40
C LEU A 219 -3.44 17.67 -9.91
N ALA A 220 -4.61 17.38 -10.51
CA ALA A 220 -5.02 16.04 -10.92
C ALA A 220 -3.98 15.33 -11.81
N THR A 221 -3.36 16.03 -12.76
CA THR A 221 -2.30 15.42 -13.59
C THR A 221 -1.08 15.10 -12.74
N ILE A 222 -0.58 16.09 -11.99
CA ILE A 222 0.62 15.97 -11.16
C ILE A 222 0.50 14.80 -10.18
N VAL A 223 -0.62 14.71 -9.44
CA VAL A 223 -0.81 13.66 -8.42
C VAL A 223 -0.84 12.24 -9.00
N ASN A 224 -1.17 12.09 -10.29
CA ASN A 224 -1.30 10.78 -10.94
C ASN A 224 -0.10 10.40 -11.81
N THR A 225 0.64 11.38 -12.35
CA THR A 225 1.71 11.11 -13.32
C THR A 225 3.11 11.35 -12.78
N THR A 226 3.25 12.17 -11.73
CA THR A 226 4.56 12.44 -11.13
C THR A 226 4.97 11.27 -10.24
N SER A 227 6.23 10.85 -10.38
CA SER A 227 6.82 9.80 -9.57
C SER A 227 7.20 10.31 -8.18
N ASP A 228 7.46 9.39 -7.27
CA ASP A 228 8.12 9.67 -5.99
C ASP A 228 7.44 10.71 -5.11
N LEU A 229 6.10 10.73 -5.16
CA LEU A 229 5.31 11.65 -4.36
C LEU A 229 5.11 11.13 -2.94
N THR A 230 5.18 12.02 -1.97
CA THR A 230 4.76 11.79 -0.59
C THR A 230 3.60 12.71 -0.29
N PHE A 231 2.43 12.13 -0.03
CA PHE A 231 1.22 12.87 0.30
C PHE A 231 1.04 12.91 1.82
N PHE A 232 0.96 14.11 2.39
CA PHE A 232 0.49 14.32 3.75
C PHE A 232 -0.96 14.74 3.70
N VAL A 233 -1.88 13.78 3.88
CA VAL A 233 -3.30 13.96 3.60
C VAL A 233 -4.06 14.26 4.88
N PRO A 234 -4.64 15.46 5.06
CA PRO A 234 -5.48 15.74 6.20
C PRO A 234 -6.72 14.85 6.20
N SER A 235 -7.06 14.30 7.36
CA SER A 235 -8.34 13.65 7.57
C SER A 235 -9.51 14.60 7.32
N ASN A 236 -10.70 14.06 7.07
CA ASN A 236 -11.93 14.82 6.87
C ASN A 236 -12.25 15.69 8.08
N ILE A 237 -11.97 15.17 9.28
CA ILE A 237 -12.06 15.93 10.53
C ILE A 237 -11.15 17.16 10.47
N ALA A 238 -9.90 16.99 10.07
CA ALA A 238 -8.95 18.11 9.93
C ALA A 238 -9.43 19.14 8.91
N MET A 239 -9.96 18.69 7.76
CA MET A 239 -10.50 19.54 6.71
C MET A 239 -11.78 20.29 7.16
N GLU A 240 -12.63 19.67 7.96
CA GLU A 240 -13.83 20.28 8.54
C GLU A 240 -13.47 21.38 9.54
N LEU A 241 -12.47 21.15 10.40
CA LEU A 241 -11.95 22.17 11.32
C LEU A 241 -11.35 23.39 10.60
N ALA A 242 -10.85 23.19 9.38
CA ALA A 242 -10.35 24.26 8.52
C ALA A 242 -11.43 24.82 7.56
N SER A 243 -12.68 24.35 7.61
CA SER A 243 -13.69 24.64 6.58
C SER A 243 -14.01 26.12 6.42
N GLU A 244 -14.10 26.88 7.52
CA GLU A 244 -14.32 28.33 7.46
C GLU A 244 -13.20 29.02 6.67
N PHE A 245 -11.95 28.67 6.94
CA PHE A 245 -10.81 29.18 6.20
C PHE A 245 -10.89 28.76 4.73
N LEU A 246 -11.09 27.47 4.47
CA LEU A 246 -11.16 26.89 3.12
C LEU A 246 -12.31 27.45 2.27
N ALA A 247 -13.39 27.94 2.89
CA ALA A 247 -14.53 28.54 2.20
C ALA A 247 -14.22 29.93 1.62
N PHE A 248 -13.26 30.66 2.17
CA PHE A 248 -12.93 32.03 1.75
C PHE A 248 -11.60 32.18 1.02
N ILE A 249 -10.78 31.12 0.95
CA ILE A 249 -9.52 31.19 0.20
C ILE A 249 -9.74 31.25 -1.31
N PRO A 250 -8.99 32.08 -2.05
CA PRO A 250 -9.06 32.10 -3.51
C PRO A 250 -8.49 30.80 -4.11
N PRO A 251 -8.91 30.39 -5.31
CA PRO A 251 -8.44 29.15 -5.95
C PRO A 251 -6.91 29.02 -6.05
N THR A 252 -6.20 30.12 -6.31
CA THR A 252 -4.73 30.12 -6.36
C THR A 252 -4.11 29.80 -4.99
N ALA A 253 -4.64 30.37 -3.92
CA ALA A 253 -4.17 30.06 -2.56
C ALA A 253 -4.54 28.63 -2.14
N LEU A 254 -5.69 28.11 -2.59
CA LEU A 254 -6.04 26.70 -2.38
C LEU A 254 -5.08 25.77 -3.13
N GLN A 255 -4.71 26.07 -4.37
CA GLN A 255 -3.70 25.30 -5.09
C GLN A 255 -2.35 25.30 -4.35
N GLU A 256 -1.89 26.46 -3.87
CA GLU A 256 -0.65 26.57 -3.10
C GLU A 256 -0.72 25.74 -1.79
N LEU A 257 -1.83 25.84 -1.06
CA LEU A 257 -2.08 25.07 0.14
C LEU A 257 -2.04 23.56 -0.13
N LEU A 258 -2.74 23.09 -1.16
CA LEU A 258 -2.76 21.66 -1.53
C LEU A 258 -1.37 21.19 -1.98
N SER A 259 -0.63 22.03 -2.71
CA SER A 259 0.74 21.74 -3.13
C SER A 259 1.72 21.65 -1.95
N TYR A 260 1.44 22.34 -0.84
CA TYR A 260 2.25 22.27 0.38
C TYR A 260 2.08 20.93 1.13
N HIS A 261 1.02 20.17 0.84
CA HIS A 261 0.80 18.84 1.40
C HIS A 261 1.49 17.72 0.61
N ILE A 262 2.13 18.05 -0.51
CA ILE A 262 2.75 17.07 -1.40
C ILE A 262 4.23 17.37 -1.49
N VAL A 263 5.05 16.37 -1.19
CA VAL A 263 6.50 16.40 -1.32
C VAL A 263 6.91 15.55 -2.51
N HIS A 264 7.88 16.04 -3.29
CA HIS A 264 8.53 15.25 -4.34
C HIS A 264 9.93 14.85 -3.87
N GLY A 265 10.12 13.56 -3.62
CA GLY A 265 11.35 13.03 -3.07
C GLY A 265 12.41 12.82 -4.14
N ALA A 266 13.58 13.44 -3.97
CA ALA A 266 14.68 13.33 -4.94
C ALA A 266 15.26 11.90 -5.06
N VAL A 267 15.06 11.06 -4.05
CA VAL A 267 15.58 9.68 -3.95
C VAL A 267 14.45 8.67 -3.67
N GLY A 268 13.23 9.01 -4.09
CA GLY A 268 12.02 8.23 -3.82
C GLY A 268 11.13 8.82 -2.73
N PRO A 269 9.97 8.20 -2.47
CA PRO A 269 9.01 8.65 -1.46
C PRO A 269 9.60 8.62 -0.04
N LEU A 270 9.12 9.49 0.83
CA LEU A 270 9.52 9.55 2.23
C LEU A 270 8.64 8.62 3.07
N TYR A 271 9.22 7.49 3.45
CA TYR A 271 8.58 6.53 4.35
C TYR A 271 8.87 6.90 5.81
N SER A 272 8.12 6.32 6.75
CA SER A 272 8.34 6.54 8.18
C SER A 272 9.74 6.16 8.65
N SER A 273 10.38 5.19 7.99
CA SER A 273 11.78 4.81 8.24
C SER A 273 12.78 5.91 7.90
N ASN A 274 12.40 6.90 7.10
CA ASN A 274 13.20 8.08 6.79
C ASN A 274 12.96 9.23 7.77
N PHE A 275 11.99 9.11 8.68
CA PHE A 275 11.64 10.20 9.60
C PHE A 275 12.64 10.27 10.73
N THR A 276 13.59 11.19 10.62
CA THR A 276 14.47 11.59 11.74
C THR A 276 14.10 12.98 12.22
N ASN A 277 14.31 13.26 13.50
CA ASN A 277 14.01 14.58 14.07
C ASN A 277 14.72 15.71 13.31
N GLY A 278 13.95 16.64 12.76
CA GLY A 278 14.46 17.76 11.97
C GLY A 278 14.67 17.46 10.48
N THR A 279 14.21 16.30 9.99
CA THR A 279 14.24 15.99 8.55
C THR A 279 13.40 17.02 7.82
N GLN A 280 14.00 17.75 6.88
CA GLN A 280 13.29 18.72 6.04
C GLN A 280 13.05 18.16 4.65
N ALA A 281 11.88 18.46 4.09
CA ALA A 281 11.51 18.02 2.76
C ALA A 281 10.80 19.13 1.99
N MET A 282 11.25 19.38 0.76
CA MET A 282 10.69 20.42 -0.10
C MET A 282 9.35 19.98 -0.69
N THR A 283 8.32 20.79 -0.50
CA THR A 283 6.99 20.55 -1.05
C THR A 283 6.90 21.01 -2.51
N LEU A 284 5.84 20.60 -3.22
CA LEU A 284 5.56 21.08 -4.58
C LEU A 284 5.26 22.59 -4.61
N GLN A 285 4.83 23.17 -3.48
CA GLN A 285 4.65 24.61 -3.34
C GLN A 285 5.99 25.38 -3.31
N GLY A 286 7.09 24.71 -2.93
CA GLY A 286 8.44 25.27 -2.90
C GLY A 286 8.99 25.55 -1.49
N THR A 287 8.13 25.56 -0.47
CA THR A 287 8.54 25.66 0.94
C THR A 287 8.78 24.28 1.55
N SER A 288 9.67 24.17 2.52
CA SER A 288 9.92 22.89 3.20
C SER A 288 8.94 22.62 4.33
N ILE A 289 8.62 21.35 4.54
CA ILE A 289 8.05 20.83 5.78
C ILE A 289 9.17 20.26 6.65
N THR A 290 8.93 20.12 7.95
CA THR A 290 9.87 19.48 8.89
C THR A 290 9.21 18.30 9.59
N LEU A 291 9.89 17.16 9.65
CA LEU A 291 9.41 15.96 10.33
C LEU A 291 10.02 15.86 11.72
N PHE A 292 9.19 15.46 12.68
CA PHE A 292 9.56 15.25 14.08
C PHE A 292 9.05 13.91 14.58
N PHE A 293 9.79 13.32 15.51
CA PHE A 293 9.38 12.23 16.37
C PHE A 293 9.51 12.68 17.83
N THR A 294 8.36 12.86 18.49
CA THR A 294 8.28 13.34 19.87
C THR A 294 7.09 12.70 20.57
N GLY A 295 7.24 12.37 21.87
CA GLY A 295 6.17 11.75 22.66
C GLY A 295 5.63 10.43 22.11
N GLY A 296 6.43 9.68 21.34
CA GLY A 296 6.00 8.42 20.72
C GLY A 296 5.12 8.58 19.48
N GLY A 297 5.01 9.78 18.91
CA GLY A 297 4.29 10.04 17.66
C GLY A 297 5.17 10.71 16.60
N TYR A 298 4.84 10.47 15.34
CA TYR A 298 5.40 11.21 14.21
C TYR A 298 4.56 12.45 13.91
N PHE A 299 5.24 13.54 13.58
CA PHE A 299 4.65 14.81 13.23
C PHE A 299 5.28 15.36 11.96
N VAL A 300 4.48 16.05 11.16
CA VAL A 300 4.92 16.91 10.08
C VAL A 300 4.52 18.33 10.43
N ASN A 301 5.50 19.20 10.59
CA ASN A 301 5.37 20.47 11.30
C ASN A 301 4.70 20.23 12.67
N SER A 302 3.53 20.81 12.91
CA SER A 302 2.71 20.59 14.10
C SER A 302 1.62 19.52 13.93
N ALA A 303 1.38 19.03 12.71
CA ALA A 303 0.35 18.04 12.42
C ALA A 303 0.84 16.64 12.79
N ARG A 304 0.03 15.88 13.53
CA ARG A 304 0.35 14.50 13.89
C ARG A 304 0.03 13.59 12.72
N ILE A 305 0.94 12.66 12.43
CA ILE A 305 0.69 11.56 11.49
C ILE A 305 -0.09 10.49 12.24
N ILE A 306 -1.34 10.27 11.83
CA ILE A 306 -2.28 9.32 12.46
C ILE A 306 -2.33 7.97 11.74
N ALA A 307 -1.98 7.94 10.45
CA ALA A 307 -1.66 6.72 9.73
C ALA A 307 -0.47 6.98 8.81
N SER A 308 0.53 6.10 8.81
CA SER A 308 1.72 6.24 7.98
C SER A 308 1.81 5.12 6.94
N ASP A 309 2.62 5.36 5.92
CA ASP A 309 3.12 4.35 4.99
C ASP A 309 2.07 3.62 4.16
N ILE A 310 1.02 4.33 3.75
CA ILE A 310 0.05 3.78 2.81
C ILE A 310 0.67 3.83 1.41
N LEU A 311 1.14 2.67 0.95
CA LEU A 311 1.87 2.55 -0.31
C LEU A 311 0.97 2.88 -1.51
N LEU A 312 1.48 3.70 -2.44
CA LEU A 312 0.82 4.08 -3.68
C LEU A 312 1.66 3.67 -4.89
N ALA A 313 1.03 3.50 -6.05
CA ALA A 313 1.72 3.17 -7.29
C ALA A 313 2.85 4.16 -7.63
N ASN A 314 2.67 5.45 -7.33
CA ASN A 314 3.64 6.53 -7.61
C ASN A 314 4.24 7.16 -6.34
N GLY A 315 4.09 6.54 -5.17
CA GLY A 315 4.40 7.26 -3.94
C GLY A 315 4.01 6.58 -2.64
N VAL A 316 3.83 7.41 -1.62
CA VAL A 316 3.31 7.01 -0.31
C VAL A 316 2.37 8.08 0.23
N MET A 317 1.34 7.65 0.96
CA MET A 317 0.40 8.52 1.66
C MET A 317 0.55 8.34 3.18
N HIS A 318 0.63 9.47 3.87
CA HIS A 318 0.54 9.57 5.32
C HIS A 318 -0.69 10.42 5.65
N VAL A 319 -1.56 9.92 6.51
CA VAL A 319 -2.76 10.64 6.96
C VAL A 319 -2.40 11.46 8.19
N ILE A 320 -2.81 12.73 8.20
CA ILE A 320 -2.52 13.68 9.26
C ILE A 320 -3.78 14.22 9.91
N ASP A 321 -3.68 14.59 11.18
CA ASP A 321 -4.82 15.12 11.98
C ASP A 321 -5.07 16.61 11.77
N ASN A 322 -4.29 17.27 10.89
CA ASN A 322 -4.33 18.71 10.74
C ASN A 322 -3.98 19.17 9.31
N VAL A 323 -4.45 20.35 8.90
CA VAL A 323 -4.09 20.98 7.61
C VAL A 323 -2.75 21.71 7.76
N LEU A 324 -1.81 21.41 6.87
CA LEU A 324 -0.52 22.09 6.79
C LEU A 324 -0.67 23.47 6.13
N THR A 325 -0.02 24.48 6.71
CA THR A 325 -0.02 25.86 6.20
C THR A 325 1.41 26.37 6.00
N PRO A 326 1.76 26.97 4.84
CA PRO A 326 3.12 27.46 4.57
C PRO A 326 3.58 28.58 5.52
N ASP A 327 2.67 29.48 5.92
CA ASP A 327 2.99 30.70 6.69
C ASP A 327 3.26 30.47 8.19
N LYS A 328 3.24 29.20 8.64
CA LYS A 328 3.28 28.83 10.05
C LYS A 328 4.11 27.57 10.34
N ASP A 329 5.16 27.35 9.56
CA ASP A 329 6.14 26.27 9.73
C ASP A 329 6.89 26.27 11.09
N SER A 330 6.92 27.42 11.77
CA SER A 330 7.60 27.60 13.07
C SER A 330 6.83 27.07 14.30
N VAL A 331 5.56 26.67 14.15
CA VAL A 331 4.79 26.11 15.29
C VAL A 331 5.26 24.70 15.60
N GLN A 332 5.77 24.51 16.81
CA GLN A 332 6.31 23.24 17.27
C GLN A 332 5.20 22.27 17.72
N PRO A 333 5.35 20.96 17.48
CA PRO A 333 4.42 19.95 17.98
C PRO A 333 4.40 19.94 19.53
N ASN A 334 3.21 19.81 20.09
CA ASN A 334 2.97 19.59 21.53
C ASN A 334 2.62 18.12 21.72
N ALA A 335 3.62 17.37 22.17
CA ALA A 335 3.53 15.94 22.42
C ALA A 335 2.55 15.55 23.54
N THR A 336 2.10 16.50 24.38
CA THR A 336 1.17 16.19 25.48
C THR A 336 -0.31 16.28 25.07
N THR A 337 -0.60 16.69 23.85
CA THR A 337 -1.97 16.80 23.32
C THR A 337 -2.19 15.76 22.23
N TYR A 338 -3.31 15.03 22.30
CA TYR A 338 -3.63 14.00 21.30
C TYR A 338 -3.83 14.57 19.89
N THR A 339 -4.40 15.78 19.81
CA THR A 339 -4.62 16.58 18.61
C THR A 339 -4.45 18.06 18.92
N GLN A 340 -4.14 18.86 17.89
CA GLN A 340 -4.01 20.32 17.98
C GLN A 340 -4.91 21.01 16.98
N LEU A 341 -5.36 22.23 17.32
CA LEU A 341 -6.08 23.04 16.35
C LEU A 341 -5.21 23.34 15.12
N PRO A 342 -5.82 23.43 13.93
CA PRO A 342 -5.14 23.93 12.76
C PRO A 342 -4.44 25.25 13.01
N VAL A 343 -3.18 25.31 12.61
CA VAL A 343 -2.40 26.53 12.66
C VAL A 343 -2.81 27.39 11.46
N LEU A 344 -4.00 27.98 11.56
CA LEU A 344 -4.56 28.86 10.54
C LEU A 344 -3.96 30.27 10.68
N PRO A 345 -3.92 31.06 9.60
CA PRO A 345 -3.59 32.48 9.70
C PRO A 345 -4.51 33.18 10.72
N THR A 346 -3.94 34.06 11.54
CA THR A 346 -4.47 34.61 12.81
C THR A 346 -5.76 35.46 12.72
N THR A 347 -6.48 35.44 11.61
CA THR A 347 -7.71 36.21 11.39
C THR A 347 -9.00 35.44 11.60
N MET A 348 -8.96 34.16 11.97
CA MET A 348 -10.19 33.34 12.11
C MET A 348 -10.18 32.54 13.41
N VAL A 349 -11.14 32.84 14.29
CA VAL A 349 -11.48 32.05 15.47
C VAL A 349 -12.52 31.03 15.03
N VAL A 350 -12.18 29.75 15.07
CA VAL A 350 -13.15 28.67 14.86
C VAL A 350 -14.08 28.66 16.06
N ALA A 351 -15.32 29.13 15.89
CA ALA A 351 -16.36 28.97 16.90
C ALA A 351 -16.80 27.51 16.92
N GLY A 352 -16.78 26.89 18.10
CA GLY A 352 -17.13 25.50 18.27
C GLY A 352 -18.57 25.19 17.88
N ASP A 353 -18.74 24.13 17.09
CA ASP A 353 -19.55 22.96 17.44
C ASP A 353 -18.91 21.74 16.77
N MET A 354 -18.78 20.67 17.55
CA MET A 354 -17.84 19.57 17.35
C MET A 354 -18.52 18.37 16.67
N PHE A 355 -17.95 17.94 15.54
CA PHE A 355 -18.07 16.62 14.87
C PHE A 355 -19.42 16.25 14.22
N ASN A 356 -19.50 16.48 12.91
CA ASN A 356 -20.29 15.63 12.02
C ASN A 356 -19.53 15.39 10.70
N SER A 357 -18.96 14.19 10.54
CA SER A 357 -18.26 13.76 9.31
C SER A 357 -19.09 13.90 8.02
N SER A 358 -20.40 14.12 8.14
CA SER A 358 -21.31 14.36 7.01
C SER A 358 -21.13 15.73 6.33
N ALA A 359 -20.28 16.65 6.82
CA ALA A 359 -20.16 18.02 6.30
C ALA A 359 -18.74 18.45 5.85
N ALA A 360 -17.77 17.53 5.77
CA ALA A 360 -16.43 17.87 5.32
C ALA A 360 -16.43 18.47 3.90
N PRO A 361 -15.68 19.57 3.64
CA PRO A 361 -15.76 20.30 2.39
C PRO A 361 -15.23 19.46 1.21
N PHE A 362 -15.57 19.88 -0.01
CA PHE A 362 -15.07 19.31 -1.27
C PHE A 362 -15.40 17.83 -1.58
N THR A 363 -16.08 17.10 -0.70
CA THR A 363 -16.43 15.68 -0.90
C THR A 363 -17.29 15.41 -2.14
N THR A 364 -17.96 16.43 -2.70
CA THR A 364 -18.75 16.34 -3.94
C THR A 364 -17.91 16.44 -5.22
N PHE A 365 -16.63 16.77 -5.13
CA PHE A 365 -15.71 16.94 -6.28
C PHE A 365 -14.87 15.69 -6.55
N MET A 366 -15.22 14.56 -5.95
CA MET A 366 -14.52 13.30 -6.17
C MET A 366 -14.57 12.90 -7.65
N PRO A 367 -13.44 12.51 -8.27
CA PRO A 367 -13.43 12.03 -9.64
C PRO A 367 -14.17 10.70 -9.74
N ASN A 368 -14.83 10.44 -10.88
CA ASN A 368 -15.35 9.11 -11.18
C ASN A 368 -14.19 8.15 -11.34
N ILE A 369 -14.02 7.25 -10.37
CA ILE A 369 -13.08 6.13 -10.46
C ILE A 369 -13.61 5.08 -11.44
N VAL A 370 -13.32 5.24 -12.74
CA VAL A 370 -13.34 4.06 -13.62
C VAL A 370 -12.07 3.29 -13.31
N SER A 371 -12.20 2.07 -12.78
CA SER A 371 -11.09 1.14 -12.63
C SER A 371 -10.58 0.77 -14.02
N THR A 372 -9.72 1.59 -14.61
CA THR A 372 -9.13 1.30 -15.92
C THR A 372 -8.00 0.29 -15.74
N VAL A 373 -8.36 -0.98 -15.60
CA VAL A 373 -7.50 -2.04 -16.12
C VAL A 373 -7.76 -2.02 -17.64
N THR A 374 -6.93 -1.30 -18.39
CA THR A 374 -7.05 -1.23 -19.83
C THR A 374 -6.68 -2.59 -20.41
N SER A 375 -7.67 -3.46 -20.61
CA SER A 375 -7.55 -4.64 -21.45
C SER A 375 -7.55 -4.19 -22.91
N THR A 376 -6.38 -3.84 -23.46
CA THR A 376 -6.21 -3.70 -24.90
C THR A 376 -6.31 -5.08 -25.54
N SER A 377 -7.55 -5.50 -25.82
CA SER A 377 -7.81 -6.58 -26.78
C SER A 377 -7.61 -6.02 -28.18
N SER A 378 -6.46 -6.32 -28.79
CA SER A 378 -6.20 -6.02 -30.20
C SER A 378 -7.18 -6.81 -31.08
N VAL A 379 -8.17 -6.14 -31.68
CA VAL A 379 -8.94 -6.72 -32.78
C VAL A 379 -8.43 -6.13 -34.08
N LEU A 380 -7.82 -7.04 -34.84
CA LEU A 380 -7.36 -6.91 -36.21
C LEU A 380 -8.48 -6.34 -37.12
N ALA A 381 -8.13 -5.38 -37.94
CA ALA A 381 -8.99 -4.80 -38.95
C ALA A 381 -9.49 -5.86 -39.96
N THR A 382 -10.76 -5.80 -40.34
CA THR A 382 -11.22 -6.22 -41.67
C THR A 382 -12.39 -5.33 -42.09
N GLY A 383 -12.26 -4.74 -43.28
CA GLY A 383 -13.12 -3.66 -43.75
C GLY A 383 -14.53 -4.08 -44.16
N GLY A 384 -15.44 -3.09 -44.15
CA GLY A 384 -16.79 -3.17 -44.69
C GLY A 384 -17.42 -1.78 -44.73
N SER A 385 -17.64 -1.28 -45.94
CA SER A 385 -18.16 0.05 -46.30
C SER A 385 -19.62 0.28 -45.90
N GLY A 386 -20.02 1.53 -45.58
CA GLY A 386 -21.42 1.96 -45.74
C GLY A 386 -21.96 3.07 -44.83
N ALA A 387 -22.07 4.27 -45.40
CA ALA A 387 -23.12 5.29 -45.21
C ALA A 387 -23.19 6.16 -43.93
N THR A 388 -22.70 7.39 -44.10
CA THR A 388 -23.33 8.71 -43.88
C THR A 388 -24.64 8.81 -43.05
N GLY A 389 -24.64 9.71 -42.06
CA GLY A 389 -25.87 10.20 -41.42
C GLY A 389 -25.62 11.17 -40.25
N THR A 390 -25.41 12.45 -40.57
CA THR A 390 -25.42 13.58 -39.62
C THR A 390 -26.86 13.92 -39.23
N THR A 391 -27.16 14.07 -37.94
CA THR A 391 -28.07 15.13 -37.42
C THR A 391 -27.90 15.36 -35.91
N THR A 392 -27.56 16.61 -35.63
CA THR A 392 -27.93 17.44 -34.47
C THR A 392 -29.03 16.97 -33.52
N GLY A 393 -28.69 16.96 -32.22
CA GLY A 393 -29.37 17.67 -31.12
C GLY A 393 -30.83 17.39 -30.81
N LEU A 394 -31.13 17.01 -29.56
CA LEU A 394 -32.08 17.72 -28.70
C LEU A 394 -32.06 17.16 -27.27
N SER A 395 -31.94 18.10 -26.33
CA SER A 395 -32.24 17.97 -24.91
C SER A 395 -33.75 17.86 -24.71
N ALA A 396 -34.22 16.99 -23.82
CA ALA A 396 -35.44 17.23 -23.03
C ALA A 396 -35.57 16.23 -21.88
N THR A 397 -35.52 16.79 -20.68
CA THR A 397 -36.10 16.36 -19.42
C THR A 397 -37.51 15.74 -19.57
N SER A 398 -37.83 14.71 -18.80
CA SER A 398 -39.21 14.55 -18.30
C SER A 398 -39.27 13.95 -16.89
N THR A 399 -39.98 14.73 -16.08
CA THR A 399 -40.54 14.51 -14.75
C THR A 399 -41.33 13.21 -14.57
N GLY A 400 -41.28 12.67 -13.36
CA GLY A 400 -41.98 11.44 -12.97
C GLY A 400 -43.49 11.53 -12.82
N LYS A 401 -44.10 10.37 -12.58
CA LYS A 401 -45.49 10.21 -12.16
C LYS A 401 -45.61 8.95 -11.28
N LYS A 402 -46.20 9.12 -10.09
CA LYS A 402 -46.51 8.05 -9.11
C LYS A 402 -47.89 7.42 -9.38
N SER A 403 -48.01 6.19 -8.87
CA SER A 403 -49.18 5.53 -8.27
C SER A 403 -50.01 4.55 -9.11
N GLY A 404 -50.18 3.35 -8.54
CA GLY A 404 -51.19 2.35 -8.90
C GLY A 404 -50.85 0.98 -8.30
N ALA A 405 -51.43 0.64 -7.16
CA ALA A 405 -51.33 -0.68 -6.52
C ALA A 405 -52.38 -1.65 -7.10
N ASP A 406 -52.02 -2.92 -7.27
CA ASP A 406 -52.95 -4.06 -7.17
C ASP A 406 -52.16 -5.38 -7.00
N GLY A 407 -52.74 -6.32 -6.24
CA GLY A 407 -52.03 -7.35 -5.50
C GLY A 407 -51.91 -8.76 -6.12
N LEU A 408 -51.15 -9.56 -5.36
CA LEU A 408 -51.12 -11.04 -5.25
C LEU A 408 -50.66 -11.87 -6.46
N LYS A 409 -49.51 -12.53 -6.31
CA LYS A 409 -49.49 -13.95 -5.90
C LYS A 409 -48.10 -14.40 -5.44
N GLN A 410 -48.15 -15.17 -4.36
CA GLN A 410 -47.08 -15.82 -3.61
C GLN A 410 -46.59 -17.06 -4.36
N ALA A 411 -45.27 -17.20 -4.54
CA ALA A 411 -44.62 -18.48 -4.74
C ALA A 411 -43.29 -18.44 -3.99
N ALA A 412 -43.27 -19.17 -2.88
CA ALA A 412 -42.11 -19.35 -2.04
C ALA A 412 -41.07 -20.23 -2.74
N HIS A 413 -39.81 -19.84 -2.71
CA HIS A 413 -38.70 -20.78 -2.62
C HIS A 413 -37.73 -20.28 -1.56
N VAL A 414 -37.62 -21.09 -0.52
CA VAL A 414 -36.73 -20.96 0.63
C VAL A 414 -35.30 -21.24 0.16
N GLY A 415 -34.38 -20.32 0.47
CA GLY A 415 -32.94 -20.48 0.30
C GLY A 415 -32.22 -19.62 1.32
N VAL A 416 -32.01 -20.19 2.51
CA VAL A 416 -31.23 -19.58 3.60
C VAL A 416 -29.77 -19.51 3.16
N VAL A 417 -29.21 -18.31 3.07
CA VAL A 417 -27.75 -18.10 3.11
C VAL A 417 -27.48 -17.07 4.19
N GLY A 418 -27.01 -17.56 5.33
CA GLY A 418 -26.60 -16.73 6.46
C GLY A 418 -25.35 -15.93 6.10
N SER A 419 -25.43 -14.62 6.29
CA SER A 419 -24.27 -13.73 6.32
C SER A 419 -23.39 -14.09 7.52
N VAL A 420 -22.20 -14.62 7.28
CA VAL A 420 -21.15 -14.70 8.30
C VAL A 420 -20.45 -13.34 8.32
N CYS A 421 -20.79 -12.54 9.32
CA CYS A 421 -19.99 -11.39 9.73
C CYS A 421 -18.60 -11.87 10.14
N VAL A 422 -17.57 -11.50 9.39
CA VAL A 422 -16.19 -11.55 9.87
C VAL A 422 -16.04 -10.39 10.86
N LEU A 423 -16.16 -10.70 12.15
CA LEU A 423 -15.77 -9.81 13.23
C LEU A 423 -14.26 -9.53 13.12
N ALA A 424 -13.91 -8.34 12.65
CA ALA A 424 -12.61 -7.76 12.88
C ALA A 424 -12.46 -7.48 14.38
N PHE A 425 -11.78 -8.37 15.11
CA PHE A 425 -11.34 -8.08 16.46
C PHE A 425 -10.21 -7.05 16.39
N LEU A 426 -10.57 -5.80 16.64
CA LEU A 426 -9.67 -4.75 17.08
C LEU A 426 -9.13 -5.13 18.47
N LEU A 427 -7.88 -5.57 18.55
CA LEU A 427 -7.12 -5.46 19.79
C LEU A 427 -6.43 -4.09 19.79
N GLY A 428 -7.07 -3.14 20.47
CA GLY A 428 -6.44 -1.91 20.89
C GLY A 428 -5.30 -2.20 21.85
N ALA A 429 -4.14 -1.60 21.57
CA ALA A 429 -3.00 -1.59 22.48
C ALA A 429 -3.30 -0.67 23.68
N GLY A 430 -4.01 -1.19 24.68
CA GLY A 430 -4.08 -0.59 26.01
C GLY A 430 -2.86 -1.03 26.82
N TRP A 431 -1.91 -0.12 27.03
CA TRP A 431 -0.77 -0.33 27.92
C TRP A 431 -1.19 0.03 29.35
N PHE A 432 -1.26 -0.95 30.24
CA PHE A 432 -1.41 -0.74 31.69
C PHE A 432 -0.06 -1.00 32.37
N TRP A 433 0.46 0.01 33.09
CA TRP A 433 1.51 -0.15 34.09
C TRP A 433 0.88 -0.37 35.47
N THR A 434 1.49 -1.21 36.29
CA THR A 434 1.31 -1.20 37.75
C THR A 434 2.66 -1.21 38.44
N LEU A 435 2.87 -0.15 39.23
CA LEU A 435 3.78 0.09 40.38
C LEU A 435 5.17 -0.55 40.41
#